data_AF-A0A356G3E8-F1
#
_entry.id   AF-A0A356G3E8-F1
#
_cell.length_a   1.000
_cell.length_b   1.000
_cell.length_c   1.000
_cell.angle_alpha   90.00
_cell.angle_beta   90.00
_cell.angle_gamma   90.00
#
_symmetry.space_group_name_H-M   'P 1'
#
loop_
_entity.id
_entity.type
_entity.pdbx_description
1 polymer ?
#
loop_
_entity_poly.entity_id
_entity_poly.type
_entity_poly.pdbx_seq_one_letter_code
_entity_poly.pdbx_strand_id
1 'polypeptide(L)'
;MCIIVYKPEGAAMPSTGTLRRCFEENPDGAGFMWPEKGRVQLRKGFMGWGDLESALSSELPRDARGLPVALHFRIATHGRVKPGCCHPFAVCKDYGAMRAESASAAAGFMHNGTLAGLDTSPDVSDSMAYARNVLAPLKGMRGGLSGAAQRRIVEATAQGSRFLLMSGDARVLTFGRWVADGGCLYSNESFRGRGRTGRRGAQASLFDAPGWLAAEAWPPGPFPACGGCPLAGECSDLRQWCGDAEEAEEVSGMTS
;
A
#
# COMPACT_ATOMS: atom_id res chain seq x y z
N MET A 1 -1.43 -10.52 -8.82
CA MET A 1 -2.05 -9.43 -8.02
C MET A 1 -1.03 -8.31 -7.95
N CYS A 2 -1.47 -7.05 -8.08
CA CYS A 2 -0.59 -5.88 -8.02
C CYS A 2 0.20 -5.86 -6.70
N ILE A 3 1.29 -5.09 -6.63
CA ILE A 3 2.04 -4.89 -5.39
C ILE A 3 1.98 -3.41 -5.01
N ILE A 4 1.44 -3.11 -3.84
CA ILE A 4 1.70 -1.83 -3.16
C ILE A 4 2.87 -2.04 -2.20
N VAL A 5 3.81 -1.09 -2.22
CA VAL A 5 4.91 -0.98 -1.28
C VAL A 5 4.77 0.34 -0.55
N TYR A 6 4.79 0.30 0.78
CA TYR A 6 4.78 1.47 1.62
C TYR A 6 6.07 1.55 2.42
N LYS A 7 6.79 2.63 2.22
CA LYS A 7 7.95 3.04 2.99
C LYS A 7 7.48 4.13 3.97
N PRO A 8 7.43 3.88 5.28
CA PRO A 8 7.12 4.90 6.28
C PRO A 8 8.26 5.90 6.44
N GLU A 9 8.01 7.03 7.09
CA GLU A 9 9.06 7.92 7.56
C GLU A 9 10.03 7.18 8.51
N GLY A 10 11.31 7.50 8.47
CA GLY A 10 12.38 6.83 9.22
C GLY A 10 12.90 5.54 8.59
N ALA A 11 12.10 4.83 7.79
CA ALA A 11 12.54 3.60 7.10
C ALA A 11 13.48 3.89 5.92
N ALA A 12 14.30 2.92 5.52
CA ALA A 12 15.02 3.00 4.25
C ALA A 12 14.10 2.63 3.08
N MET A 13 14.36 3.17 1.88
CA MET A 13 13.72 2.66 0.66
C MET A 13 14.09 1.18 0.45
N PRO A 14 13.16 0.35 -0.06
CA PRO A 14 13.51 -0.98 -0.52
C PRO A 14 14.64 -0.92 -1.54
N SER A 15 15.49 -1.95 -1.56
CA SER A 15 16.61 -2.00 -2.51
C SER A 15 16.13 -1.91 -3.95
N THR A 16 16.95 -1.32 -4.83
CA THR A 16 16.69 -1.26 -6.27
C THR A 16 16.33 -2.64 -6.84
N GLY A 17 17.02 -3.70 -6.39
CA GLY A 17 16.72 -5.08 -6.80
C GLY A 17 15.32 -5.56 -6.38
N THR A 18 14.84 -5.14 -5.20
CA THR A 18 13.48 -5.47 -4.72
C THR A 18 12.42 -4.73 -5.53
N LEU A 19 12.61 -3.43 -5.75
CA LEU A 19 11.69 -2.61 -6.55
C LEU A 19 11.65 -3.09 -8.01
N ARG A 20 12.81 -3.41 -8.60
CA ARG A 20 12.92 -3.97 -9.95
C ARG A 20 12.18 -5.29 -10.07
N ARG A 21 12.30 -6.17 -9.08
CA ARG A 21 11.54 -7.42 -9.05
C ARG A 21 10.03 -7.18 -8.97
N CYS A 22 9.59 -6.23 -8.13
CA CYS A 22 8.17 -5.88 -8.06
C CYS A 22 7.62 -5.46 -9.43
N PHE A 23 8.41 -4.67 -10.17
CA PHE A 23 8.10 -4.26 -11.53
C PHE A 23 8.08 -5.43 -12.52
N GLU A 24 9.10 -6.28 -12.51
CA GLU A 24 9.22 -7.43 -13.43
C GLU A 24 8.08 -8.45 -13.23
N GLU A 25 7.62 -8.67 -12.00
CA GLU A 25 6.45 -9.51 -11.72
C GLU A 25 5.10 -8.82 -12.03
N ASN A 26 5.08 -7.49 -12.19
CA ASN A 26 3.89 -6.67 -12.44
C ASN A 26 4.19 -5.57 -13.47
N PRO A 27 4.38 -5.93 -14.75
CA PRO A 27 4.97 -5.05 -15.76
C PRO A 27 3.94 -4.10 -16.43
N ASP A 28 2.66 -4.14 -16.05
CA ASP A 28 1.58 -3.37 -16.70
C ASP A 28 1.50 -1.91 -16.22
N GLY A 29 2.60 -1.41 -15.68
CA GLY A 29 2.84 -0.04 -15.28
C GLY A 29 3.08 0.14 -13.78
N ALA A 30 3.73 1.24 -13.42
CA ALA A 30 3.99 1.60 -12.04
C ALA A 30 3.71 3.08 -11.77
N GLY A 31 3.68 3.42 -10.48
CA GLY A 31 3.61 4.79 -10.00
C GLY A 31 3.91 4.88 -8.52
N PHE A 32 4.13 6.10 -8.04
CA PHE A 32 4.45 6.40 -6.66
C PHE A 32 3.82 7.72 -6.22
N MET A 33 3.67 7.88 -4.90
CA MET A 33 3.25 9.12 -4.28
C MET A 33 4.00 9.41 -2.99
N TRP A 34 4.10 10.69 -2.68
CA TRP A 34 4.75 11.21 -1.48
C TRP A 34 4.11 12.54 -1.06
N PRO A 35 4.19 12.93 0.22
CA PRO A 35 3.72 14.24 0.66
C PRO A 35 4.77 15.33 0.35
N GLU A 36 4.32 16.47 -0.14
CA GLU A 36 5.12 17.68 -0.31
C GLU A 36 4.23 18.92 -0.18
N LYS A 37 4.65 19.89 0.65
CA LYS A 37 3.98 21.19 0.82
C LYS A 37 2.47 21.08 1.13
N GLY A 38 2.11 20.18 2.05
CA GLY A 38 0.71 19.98 2.48
C GLY A 38 -0.19 19.29 1.45
N ARG A 39 0.40 18.70 0.39
CA ARG A 39 -0.29 17.95 -0.65
C ARG A 39 0.41 16.63 -0.91
N VAL A 40 -0.29 15.69 -1.52
CA VAL A 40 0.29 14.46 -2.05
C VAL A 40 0.67 14.72 -3.51
N GLN A 41 1.93 14.47 -3.85
CA GLN A 41 2.40 14.41 -5.23
C GLN A 41 2.21 12.99 -5.75
N LEU A 42 1.73 12.87 -6.98
CA LEU A 42 1.42 11.59 -7.63
C LEU A 42 2.15 11.54 -8.96
N ARG A 43 2.90 10.47 -9.17
CA ARG A 43 3.56 10.17 -10.45
C ARG A 43 3.24 8.74 -10.85
N LYS A 44 2.83 8.53 -12.10
CA LYS A 44 2.44 7.20 -12.58
C LYS A 44 2.51 7.07 -14.08
N GLY A 45 2.25 5.84 -14.54
CA GLY A 45 2.25 5.53 -15.95
C GLY A 45 3.63 5.13 -16.46
N PHE A 46 4.53 4.78 -15.54
CA PHE A 46 5.85 4.27 -15.88
C PHE A 46 5.71 2.85 -16.42
N MET A 47 5.78 2.71 -17.74
CA MET A 47 5.61 1.42 -18.42
C MET A 47 6.93 0.66 -18.60
N GLY A 48 8.06 1.30 -18.28
CA GLY A 48 9.38 0.68 -18.23
C GLY A 48 10.07 0.92 -16.88
N TRP A 49 10.87 -0.05 -16.45
CA TRP A 49 11.66 0.05 -15.22
C TRP A 49 12.58 1.27 -15.22
N GLY A 50 13.26 1.55 -16.34
CA GLY A 50 14.18 2.68 -16.46
C GLY A 50 13.50 4.03 -16.24
N ASP A 51 12.26 4.20 -16.72
CA ASP A 51 11.49 5.43 -16.51
C ASP A 51 11.10 5.60 -15.04
N LEU A 52 10.67 4.51 -14.39
CA LEU A 52 10.37 4.52 -12.96
C LEU A 52 11.61 4.83 -12.12
N GLU A 53 12.72 4.16 -12.39
CA GLU A 53 13.99 4.33 -11.68
C GLU A 53 14.53 5.76 -11.83
N SER A 54 14.47 6.31 -13.05
CA SER A 54 14.84 7.69 -13.32
C SER A 54 13.95 8.68 -12.55
N ALA A 55 12.63 8.48 -12.56
CA ALA A 55 11.69 9.33 -11.85
C ALA A 55 11.86 9.27 -10.32
N LEU A 56 12.08 8.08 -9.76
CA LEU A 56 12.36 7.95 -8.31
C LEU A 56 13.63 8.72 -7.93
N SER A 57 14.68 8.66 -8.77
CA SER A 57 15.95 9.34 -8.53
C SER A 57 15.85 10.87 -8.69
N SER A 58 15.00 11.37 -9.60
CA SER A 58 14.86 12.81 -9.86
C SER A 58 13.86 13.51 -8.95
N GLU A 59 12.81 12.83 -8.51
CA GLU A 59 11.69 13.44 -7.76
C GLU A 59 11.84 13.27 -6.24
N LEU A 60 12.53 12.23 -5.79
CA LEU A 60 12.76 11.98 -4.36
C LEU A 60 14.16 12.44 -3.96
N PRO A 61 14.36 12.90 -2.71
CA PRO A 61 15.70 13.17 -2.22
C PRO A 61 16.55 11.90 -2.21
N ARG A 62 17.87 12.06 -2.38
CA ARG A 62 18.83 10.94 -2.35
C ARG A 62 18.70 10.07 -1.10
N ASP A 63 18.41 10.70 0.04
CA ASP A 63 17.95 10.00 1.23
C ASP A 63 16.47 10.34 1.49
N ALA A 64 15.60 9.38 1.17
CA ALA A 64 14.16 9.49 1.37
C ALA A 64 13.70 9.07 2.77
N ARG A 65 14.60 8.82 3.74
CA ARG A 65 14.21 8.44 5.12
C ARG A 65 13.25 9.44 5.76
N GLY A 66 13.47 10.75 5.56
CA GLY A 66 12.65 11.81 6.15
C GLY A 66 11.27 12.05 5.55
N LEU A 67 10.76 11.17 4.67
CA LEU A 67 9.38 11.26 4.19
C LEU A 67 8.77 9.88 3.88
N PRO A 68 7.47 9.67 4.08
CA PRO A 68 6.81 8.45 3.63
C PRO A 68 6.66 8.42 2.11
N VAL A 69 6.83 7.25 1.52
CA VAL A 69 6.68 7.02 0.07
C VAL A 69 5.86 5.76 -0.15
N ALA A 70 4.89 5.81 -1.06
CA ALA A 70 4.14 4.63 -1.48
C ALA A 70 4.33 4.39 -2.97
N LEU A 71 4.55 3.14 -3.36
CA LEU A 71 4.71 2.69 -4.74
C LEU A 71 3.65 1.65 -5.08
N HIS A 72 3.21 1.63 -6.32
CA HIS A 72 2.32 0.61 -6.87
C HIS A 72 2.90 0.04 -8.16
N PHE A 73 2.89 -1.29 -8.25
CA PHE A 73 3.28 -2.06 -9.42
C PHE A 73 2.05 -2.83 -9.91
N ARG A 74 1.62 -2.53 -11.13
CA ARG A 74 0.35 -2.98 -11.67
C ARG A 74 0.51 -4.25 -12.50
N ILE A 75 -0.37 -5.22 -12.27
CA ILE A 75 -0.64 -6.31 -13.19
C ILE A 75 -2.13 -6.25 -13.57
N ALA A 76 -2.40 -6.06 -14.85
CA ALA A 76 -3.73 -5.81 -15.36
C ALA A 76 -4.55 -7.10 -15.38
N THR A 77 -5.37 -7.31 -14.36
CA THR A 77 -6.44 -8.32 -14.39
C THR A 77 -7.72 -7.76 -15.01
N HIS A 78 -7.92 -6.44 -14.90
CA HIS A 78 -9.06 -5.70 -15.45
C HIS A 78 -8.62 -4.32 -15.95
N GLY A 79 -9.36 -3.78 -16.92
CA GLY A 79 -9.08 -2.49 -17.56
C GLY A 79 -7.89 -2.53 -18.54
N ARG A 80 -7.79 -1.52 -19.41
CA ARG A 80 -6.72 -1.46 -20.42
C ARG A 80 -5.35 -1.24 -19.76
N VAL A 81 -4.30 -1.81 -20.36
CA VAL A 81 -2.91 -1.46 -20.04
C VAL A 81 -2.61 -0.10 -20.65
N LYS A 82 -2.70 0.95 -19.83
CA LYS A 82 -2.39 2.33 -20.23
C LYS A 82 -1.93 3.16 -19.02
N PRO A 83 -1.09 4.19 -19.23
CA PRO A 83 -0.54 5.02 -18.16
C PRO A 83 -1.57 5.54 -17.16
N GLY A 84 -2.66 6.14 -17.64
CA GLY A 84 -3.70 6.71 -16.78
C GLY A 84 -4.48 5.72 -15.92
N CYS A 85 -4.40 4.41 -16.21
CA CYS A 85 -4.99 3.36 -15.37
C CYS A 85 -4.06 2.88 -14.25
N CYS A 86 -2.80 3.32 -14.23
CA CYS A 86 -1.88 3.00 -13.15
C CYS A 86 -2.30 3.74 -11.87
N HIS A 87 -1.92 3.18 -10.73
CA HIS A 87 -1.96 3.90 -9.46
C HIS A 87 -0.72 4.78 -9.31
N PRO A 88 -0.76 5.81 -8.45
CA PRO A 88 -1.88 6.20 -7.58
C PRO A 88 -3.00 7.00 -8.27
N PHE A 89 -4.14 7.13 -7.60
CA PHE A 89 -5.24 8.00 -8.01
C PHE A 89 -5.44 9.14 -7.01
N ALA A 90 -5.72 10.35 -7.49
CA ALA A 90 -6.17 11.44 -6.63
C ALA A 90 -7.58 11.15 -6.09
N VAL A 91 -7.79 11.32 -4.79
CA VAL A 91 -9.12 11.17 -4.19
C VAL A 91 -9.97 12.39 -4.54
N CYS A 92 -10.73 12.30 -5.64
CA CYS A 92 -11.57 13.38 -6.17
C CYS A 92 -12.77 12.82 -6.95
N LYS A 93 -13.62 13.70 -7.50
CA LYS A 93 -14.76 13.27 -8.32
C LYS A 93 -14.45 13.24 -9.82
N ASP A 94 -13.34 13.82 -10.25
CA ASP A 94 -12.98 13.98 -11.65
C ASP A 94 -12.09 12.82 -12.14
N TYR A 95 -12.60 12.04 -13.09
CA TYR A 95 -11.83 10.96 -13.71
C TYR A 95 -10.70 11.47 -14.59
N GLY A 96 -10.78 12.70 -15.12
CA GLY A 96 -9.68 13.34 -15.84
C GLY A 96 -8.47 13.53 -14.92
N ALA A 97 -8.69 14.20 -13.79
CA ALA A 97 -7.69 14.35 -12.73
C ALA A 97 -7.14 13.00 -12.22
N MET A 98 -7.98 11.98 -12.09
CA MET A 98 -7.50 10.64 -11.72
C MET A 98 -6.57 10.03 -12.77
N ARG A 99 -6.79 10.27 -14.06
CA ARG A 99 -5.96 9.67 -15.12
C ARG A 99 -4.65 10.43 -15.37
N ALA A 100 -4.49 11.63 -14.82
CA ALA A 100 -3.28 12.40 -14.96
C ALA A 100 -2.05 11.61 -14.46
N GLU A 101 -0.99 11.57 -15.28
CA GLU A 101 0.26 10.87 -14.97
C GLU A 101 1.12 11.63 -13.95
N SER A 102 0.88 12.93 -13.83
CA SER A 102 1.43 13.80 -12.80
C SER A 102 0.30 14.64 -12.20
N ALA A 103 0.16 14.62 -10.88
CA ALA A 103 -0.86 15.38 -10.18
C ALA A 103 -0.41 15.74 -8.76
N SER A 104 -0.98 16.83 -8.25
CA SER A 104 -0.91 17.18 -6.84
C SER A 104 -2.32 17.18 -6.25
N ALA A 105 -2.57 16.47 -5.16
CA ALA A 105 -3.89 16.26 -4.58
C ALA A 105 -3.90 16.42 -3.06
N ALA A 106 -5.08 16.63 -2.46
CA ALA A 106 -5.21 16.63 -0.99
C ALA A 106 -5.00 15.23 -0.39
N ALA A 107 -5.34 14.18 -1.14
CA ALA A 107 -5.13 12.79 -0.75
C ALA A 107 -4.95 11.90 -2.00
N GLY A 108 -4.11 10.87 -1.86
CA GLY A 108 -3.83 9.85 -2.87
C GLY A 108 -4.34 8.47 -2.44
N PHE A 109 -4.61 7.60 -3.42
CA PHE A 109 -5.19 6.26 -3.22
C PHE A 109 -4.50 5.20 -4.08
N MET A 110 -4.10 4.11 -3.43
CA MET A 110 -3.60 2.88 -4.05
C MET A 110 -4.45 1.69 -3.67
N HIS A 111 -4.64 0.77 -4.61
CA HIS A 111 -5.46 -0.42 -4.44
C HIS A 111 -4.77 -1.67 -5.01
N ASN A 112 -4.82 -2.76 -4.25
CA ASN A 112 -4.53 -4.11 -4.71
C ASN A 112 -5.69 -5.03 -4.32
N GLY A 113 -6.42 -5.53 -5.33
CA GLY A 113 -7.60 -6.35 -5.14
C GLY A 113 -8.58 -6.18 -6.30
N THR A 114 -9.85 -6.44 -6.04
CA THR A 114 -10.94 -6.24 -7.00
C THR A 114 -12.18 -5.84 -6.22
N LEU A 115 -12.84 -4.78 -6.66
CA LEU A 115 -14.06 -4.27 -6.03
C LEU A 115 -15.25 -4.52 -6.95
N ALA A 116 -16.22 -5.29 -6.46
CA ALA A 116 -17.49 -5.51 -7.14
C ALA A 116 -18.54 -4.47 -6.71
N GLY A 117 -19.62 -4.35 -7.50
CA GLY A 117 -20.76 -3.48 -7.19
C GLY A 117 -20.52 -1.99 -7.44
N LEU A 118 -19.54 -1.64 -8.28
CA LEU A 118 -19.23 -0.27 -8.67
C LEU A 118 -19.53 -0.03 -10.15
N ASP A 119 -20.00 1.18 -10.46
CA ASP A 119 -20.20 1.62 -11.84
C ASP A 119 -18.85 1.79 -12.55
N THR A 120 -18.44 0.75 -13.28
CA THR A 120 -17.18 0.70 -14.03
C THR A 120 -17.44 0.73 -15.54
N SER A 121 -16.42 1.11 -16.30
CA SER A 121 -16.45 1.10 -17.76
C SER A 121 -15.04 0.80 -18.30
N PRO A 122 -14.84 0.60 -19.61
CA PRO A 122 -13.50 0.36 -20.17
C PRO A 122 -12.45 1.42 -19.82
N ASP A 123 -12.89 2.64 -19.47
CA ASP A 123 -12.02 3.76 -19.08
C ASP A 123 -12.08 4.10 -17.60
N VAL A 124 -12.97 3.48 -16.83
CA VAL A 124 -13.16 3.70 -15.38
C VAL A 124 -12.94 2.38 -14.66
N SER A 125 -11.79 2.25 -13.99
CA SER A 125 -11.51 1.10 -13.14
C SER A 125 -12.35 1.14 -11.88
N ASP A 126 -12.52 -0.03 -11.26
CA ASP A 126 -13.12 -0.19 -9.93
C ASP A 126 -12.52 0.77 -8.89
N SER A 127 -11.22 0.99 -8.99
CA SER A 127 -10.45 1.86 -8.11
C SER A 127 -10.80 3.33 -8.31
N MET A 128 -10.95 3.76 -9.58
CA MET A 128 -11.41 5.12 -9.90
C MET A 128 -12.86 5.32 -9.44
N ALA A 129 -13.73 4.34 -9.69
CA ALA A 129 -15.11 4.38 -9.24
C ALA A 129 -15.22 4.47 -7.72
N TYR A 130 -14.42 3.68 -6.98
CA TYR A 130 -14.37 3.71 -5.52
C TYR A 130 -13.84 5.05 -5.00
N ALA A 131 -12.78 5.59 -5.62
CA ALA A 131 -12.24 6.90 -5.27
C ALA A 131 -13.29 8.01 -5.42
N ARG A 132 -14.08 7.98 -6.51
CA ARG A 132 -15.12 8.98 -6.79
C ARG A 132 -16.34 8.83 -5.89
N ASN A 133 -16.84 7.61 -5.75
CA ASN A 133 -18.17 7.35 -5.17
C ASN A 133 -18.13 7.09 -3.67
N VAL A 134 -16.98 6.69 -3.12
CA VAL A 134 -16.81 6.38 -1.69
C VAL A 134 -15.82 7.35 -1.05
N LEU A 135 -14.56 7.35 -1.49
CA LEU A 135 -13.51 8.10 -0.81
C LEU A 135 -13.68 9.62 -0.89
N ALA A 136 -14.04 10.16 -2.06
CA ALA A 136 -14.22 11.60 -2.23
C ALA A 136 -15.36 12.18 -1.36
N PRO A 137 -16.54 11.54 -1.25
CA PRO A 137 -17.55 11.91 -0.25
C PRO A 137 -17.06 11.83 1.19
N LEU A 138 -16.43 10.71 1.60
CA LEU A 138 -15.95 10.53 2.98
C LEU A 138 -14.89 11.58 3.36
N LYS A 139 -14.00 11.93 2.42
CA LYS A 139 -13.00 13.00 2.61
C LYS A 139 -13.64 14.36 2.92
N GLY A 140 -14.84 14.64 2.40
CA GLY A 140 -15.57 15.89 2.65
C GLY A 140 -16.33 15.94 3.97
N MET A 141 -16.45 14.82 4.69
CA MET A 141 -17.12 14.75 5.99
C MET A 141 -16.22 15.24 7.13
N ARG A 142 -16.83 15.56 8.28
CA ARG A 142 -16.09 15.94 9.49
C ARG A 142 -15.13 14.82 9.90
N GLY A 143 -13.85 15.16 10.08
CA GLY A 143 -12.78 14.19 10.38
C GLY A 143 -12.09 13.59 9.15
N GLY A 144 -12.59 13.87 7.94
CA GLY A 144 -12.01 13.41 6.69
C GLY A 144 -11.86 11.89 6.63
N LEU A 145 -10.87 11.42 5.86
CA LEU A 145 -10.57 9.99 5.73
C LEU A 145 -10.03 9.37 7.03
N SER A 146 -9.52 10.18 7.95
CA SER A 146 -8.95 9.72 9.22
C SER A 146 -9.99 9.50 10.32
N GLY A 147 -11.24 9.94 10.13
CA GLY A 147 -12.30 9.77 11.12
C GLY A 147 -12.70 8.30 11.31
N ALA A 148 -12.98 7.90 12.56
CA ALA A 148 -13.25 6.51 12.92
C ALA A 148 -14.46 5.91 12.17
N ALA A 149 -15.52 6.68 11.94
CA ALA A 149 -16.68 6.23 11.18
C ALA A 149 -16.32 6.00 9.70
N GLN A 150 -15.54 6.91 9.12
CA GLN A 150 -15.08 6.82 7.73
C GLN A 150 -14.15 5.62 7.53
N ARG A 151 -13.20 5.39 8.47
CA ARG A 151 -12.33 4.21 8.43
C ARG A 151 -13.15 2.91 8.46
N ARG A 152 -14.16 2.80 9.32
CA ARG A 152 -15.05 1.63 9.37
C ARG A 152 -15.82 1.41 8.08
N ILE A 153 -16.29 2.47 7.43
CA ILE A 153 -16.95 2.36 6.12
C ILE A 153 -15.96 1.78 5.10
N VAL A 154 -14.76 2.35 5.00
CA VAL A 154 -13.74 1.90 4.05
C VAL A 154 -13.36 0.44 4.29
N GLU A 155 -13.20 0.04 5.55
CA GLU A 155 -12.89 -1.33 5.95
C GLU A 155 -14.02 -2.31 5.57
N ALA A 156 -15.28 -1.96 5.87
CA ALA A 156 -16.43 -2.79 5.54
C ALA A 156 -16.66 -2.94 4.02
N THR A 157 -16.25 -1.95 3.22
CA THR A 157 -16.41 -1.97 1.76
C THR A 157 -15.16 -2.38 0.99
N ALA A 158 -14.07 -2.74 1.68
CA ALA A 158 -12.80 -3.11 1.03
C ALA A 158 -12.85 -4.46 0.29
N GLN A 159 -13.82 -5.34 0.59
CA GLN A 159 -14.00 -6.64 -0.08
C GLN A 159 -12.72 -7.51 -0.07
N GLY A 160 -11.98 -7.48 1.05
CA GLY A 160 -10.70 -8.19 1.18
C GLY A 160 -9.53 -7.57 0.41
N SER A 161 -9.75 -6.45 -0.27
CA SER A 161 -8.71 -5.70 -0.98
C SER A 161 -7.79 -4.95 -0.02
N ARG A 162 -6.59 -4.61 -0.50
CA ARG A 162 -5.62 -3.80 0.23
C ARG A 162 -5.66 -2.38 -0.30
N PHE A 163 -5.82 -1.43 0.60
CA PHE A 163 -5.84 -0.01 0.27
C PHE A 163 -4.73 0.72 1.01
N LEU A 164 -4.15 1.71 0.34
CA LEU A 164 -3.32 2.71 0.98
C LEU A 164 -3.85 4.10 0.62
N LEU A 165 -4.16 4.88 1.65
CA LEU A 165 -4.53 6.29 1.54
C LEU A 165 -3.42 7.12 2.15
N MET A 166 -3.02 8.18 1.46
CA MET A 166 -2.06 9.15 1.97
C MET A 166 -2.68 10.54 1.90
N SER A 167 -2.50 11.35 2.93
CA SER A 167 -2.87 12.77 2.95
C SER A 167 -1.64 13.67 2.87
N GLY A 168 -1.88 14.95 2.52
CA GLY A 168 -0.79 15.91 2.30
C GLY A 168 -0.01 16.30 3.56
N ASP A 169 -0.53 15.97 4.75
CA ASP A 169 0.13 16.08 6.06
C ASP A 169 0.97 14.83 6.41
N ALA A 170 1.34 14.02 5.42
CA ALA A 170 2.13 12.81 5.53
C ALA A 170 1.47 11.62 6.27
N ARG A 171 0.23 11.77 6.74
CA ARG A 171 -0.50 10.64 7.36
C ARG A 171 -0.88 9.58 6.33
N VAL A 172 -0.75 8.32 6.73
CA VAL A 172 -1.06 7.16 5.89
C VAL A 172 -2.04 6.23 6.60
N LEU A 173 -3.02 5.73 5.85
CA LEU A 173 -3.97 4.72 6.32
C LEU A 173 -3.85 3.48 5.43
N THR A 174 -3.72 2.32 6.06
CA THR A 174 -3.65 1.03 5.38
C THR A 174 -4.87 0.19 5.74
N PHE A 175 -5.49 -0.44 4.74
CA PHE A 175 -6.63 -1.33 4.94
C PHE A 175 -6.33 -2.70 4.34
N GLY A 176 -6.93 -3.74 4.92
CA GLY A 176 -6.65 -5.14 4.58
C GLY A 176 -5.35 -5.63 5.22
N ARG A 177 -4.94 -6.86 4.88
CA ARG A 177 -3.75 -7.49 5.45
C ARG A 177 -2.48 -7.10 4.70
N TRP A 178 -1.45 -6.67 5.42
CA TRP A 178 -0.14 -6.24 4.90
C TRP A 178 0.99 -7.06 5.52
N VAL A 179 2.08 -7.18 4.77
CA VAL A 179 3.30 -7.90 5.17
C VAL A 179 4.36 -6.87 5.54
N ALA A 180 4.87 -6.91 6.77
CA ALA A 180 6.00 -6.11 7.20
C ALA A 180 7.32 -6.80 6.82
N ASP A 181 8.22 -6.07 6.15
CA ASP A 181 9.53 -6.58 5.72
C ASP A 181 10.52 -5.41 5.55
N GLY A 182 11.67 -5.47 6.23
CA GLY A 182 12.71 -4.44 6.12
C GLY A 182 12.28 -3.01 6.50
N GLY A 183 11.35 -2.86 7.45
CA GLY A 183 10.78 -1.57 7.84
C GLY A 183 9.75 -1.00 6.86
N CYS A 184 9.38 -1.75 5.82
CA CYS A 184 8.34 -1.37 4.86
C CYS A 184 7.11 -2.31 4.99
N LEU A 185 5.97 -1.88 4.46
CA LEU A 185 4.77 -2.70 4.32
C LEU A 185 4.53 -3.06 2.84
N TYR A 186 4.12 -4.31 2.59
CA TYR A 186 3.81 -4.83 1.26
C TYR A 186 2.39 -5.40 1.23
N SER A 187 1.64 -5.13 0.17
CA SER A 187 0.24 -5.60 0.07
C SER A 187 0.08 -7.12 -0.16
N ASN A 188 1.18 -7.83 -0.45
CA ASN A 188 1.28 -9.28 -0.61
C ASN A 188 2.78 -9.69 -0.56
N GLU A 189 3.07 -10.99 -0.72
CA GLU A 189 4.44 -11.53 -0.62
C GLU A 189 5.18 -11.70 -1.96
N SER A 190 4.58 -11.36 -3.12
CA SER A 190 5.22 -11.64 -4.43
C SER A 190 6.47 -10.80 -4.69
N PHE A 191 6.72 -9.74 -3.90
CA PHE A 191 7.99 -8.99 -3.89
C PHE A 191 9.21 -9.86 -3.51
N ARG A 192 8.99 -10.98 -2.81
CA ARG A 192 10.05 -11.96 -2.49
C ARG A 192 10.44 -12.80 -3.70
N GLY A 193 9.65 -12.74 -4.79
CA GLY A 193 9.79 -13.55 -5.99
C GLY A 193 9.16 -14.93 -5.83
N ARG A 194 8.86 -15.60 -6.95
CA ARG A 194 8.58 -17.04 -6.92
C ARG A 194 9.87 -17.75 -6.54
N GLY A 195 10.00 -18.13 -5.27
CA GLY A 195 11.03 -19.10 -4.90
C GLY A 195 10.92 -20.29 -5.86
N ARG A 196 12.04 -20.78 -6.40
CA ARG A 196 12.10 -22.15 -6.95
C ARG A 196 11.86 -23.10 -5.78
N THR A 197 10.61 -23.24 -5.34
CA THR A 197 10.25 -24.23 -4.34
C THR A 197 10.18 -25.58 -5.04
N GLY A 198 11.35 -26.14 -5.34
CA GLY A 198 11.53 -27.58 -5.46
C GLY A 198 11.41 -28.21 -4.06
N ARG A 199 10.23 -28.11 -3.43
CA ARG A 199 9.88 -29.06 -2.36
C ARG A 199 9.19 -30.22 -3.05
N ARG A 200 9.95 -31.30 -3.30
CA ARG A 200 9.35 -32.62 -3.48
C ARG A 200 8.46 -32.85 -2.27
N GLY A 201 7.17 -33.12 -2.50
CA GLY A 201 6.23 -33.41 -1.43
C GLY A 201 6.72 -34.63 -0.64
N ALA A 202 7.18 -34.39 0.59
CA ALA A 202 7.05 -35.38 1.63
C ALA A 202 5.65 -35.17 2.22
N GLN A 203 4.80 -36.18 2.12
CA GLN A 203 3.49 -36.19 2.78
C GLN A 203 3.74 -36.11 4.29
N ALA A 204 3.33 -35.02 4.93
CA ALA A 204 3.26 -34.95 6.38
C ALA A 204 2.19 -35.94 6.85
N SER A 205 2.53 -36.75 7.86
CA SER A 205 1.61 -37.75 8.39
C SER A 205 0.56 -37.06 9.28
N LEU A 206 -0.64 -37.63 9.33
CA LEU A 206 -1.76 -37.14 10.15
C LEU A 206 -1.45 -37.16 11.68
N PHE A 207 -0.33 -37.75 12.07
CA PHE A 207 0.13 -37.91 13.46
C PHE A 207 1.42 -37.13 13.76
N ASP A 208 1.89 -36.30 12.83
CA ASP A 208 2.98 -35.36 13.11
C ASP A 208 2.40 -34.26 14.00
N ALA A 209 2.40 -34.50 15.32
CA ALA A 209 2.05 -33.50 16.31
C ALA A 209 2.95 -32.27 16.04
N PRO A 210 2.38 -31.09 15.75
CA PRO A 210 3.17 -29.89 15.63
C PRO A 210 3.90 -29.75 16.96
N GLY A 211 5.23 -29.75 16.92
CA GLY A 211 6.00 -29.19 18.01
C GLY A 211 5.46 -27.78 18.19
N TRP A 212 4.59 -27.62 19.21
CA TRP A 212 4.17 -26.38 19.82
C TRP A 212 5.15 -25.29 19.43
N LEU A 213 4.68 -24.45 18.50
CA LEU A 213 5.44 -23.40 17.85
C LEU A 213 6.27 -22.70 18.91
N ALA A 214 7.60 -22.81 18.82
CA ALA A 214 8.42 -21.70 19.25
C ALA A 214 7.79 -20.49 18.57
N ALA A 215 7.26 -19.56 19.37
CA ALA A 215 6.66 -18.34 18.90
C ALA A 215 7.68 -17.68 17.97
N GLU A 216 7.53 -17.87 16.66
CA GLU A 216 8.29 -17.09 15.69
C GLU A 216 7.92 -15.65 16.03
N ALA A 217 8.89 -14.91 16.56
CA ALA A 217 8.68 -13.51 16.91
C ALA A 217 8.12 -12.84 15.66
N TRP A 218 6.89 -12.32 15.76
CA TRP A 218 6.24 -11.62 14.68
C TRP A 218 7.21 -10.52 14.22
N PRO A 219 7.43 -10.37 12.90
CA PRO A 219 8.39 -9.40 12.41
C PRO A 219 8.07 -8.04 13.02
N PRO A 220 9.08 -7.31 13.52
CA PRO A 220 8.84 -6.00 14.09
C PRO A 220 8.13 -5.18 13.02
N GLY A 221 7.03 -4.55 13.43
CA GLY A 221 6.27 -3.66 12.57
C GLY A 221 7.13 -2.54 11.96
N PRO A 222 6.55 -1.72 11.08
CA PRO A 222 7.30 -0.74 10.31
C PRO A 222 7.96 0.38 11.13
N PHE A 223 7.62 0.53 12.42
CA PHE A 223 8.13 1.58 13.30
C PHE A 223 8.95 1.00 14.45
N PRO A 224 9.91 1.77 15.02
CA PRO A 224 10.69 1.34 16.18
C PRO A 224 9.85 0.86 17.37
N ALA A 225 8.74 1.57 17.67
CA ALA A 225 7.81 1.22 18.75
C ALA A 225 7.14 -0.16 18.57
N CYS A 226 7.12 -0.71 17.35
CA CYS A 226 6.55 -2.03 17.08
C CYS A 226 7.40 -3.18 17.64
N GLY A 227 8.69 -2.98 17.94
CA GLY A 227 9.61 -4.04 18.36
C GLY A 227 9.26 -4.73 19.68
N GLY A 228 8.42 -4.09 20.52
CA GLY A 228 7.91 -4.65 21.78
C GLY A 228 6.41 -4.43 21.98
N CYS A 229 5.69 -4.02 20.93
CA CYS A 229 4.27 -3.71 21.04
C CYS A 229 3.44 -5.01 21.18
N PRO A 230 2.58 -5.15 22.20
CA PRO A 230 1.78 -6.36 22.39
C PRO A 230 0.75 -6.58 21.28
N LEU A 231 0.45 -5.55 20.48
CA LEU A 231 -0.49 -5.63 19.37
C LEU A 231 0.19 -5.99 18.03
N ALA A 232 1.50 -6.21 17.99
CA ALA A 232 2.22 -6.49 16.73
C ALA A 232 1.65 -7.70 15.96
N GLY A 233 1.25 -8.75 16.67
CA GLY A 233 0.58 -9.91 16.07
C GLY A 233 -0.80 -9.57 15.51
N GLU A 234 -1.60 -8.79 16.24
CA GLU A 234 -2.91 -8.34 15.77
C GLU A 234 -2.78 -7.44 14.53
N CYS A 235 -1.80 -6.54 14.47
CA CYS A 235 -1.55 -5.69 13.29
C CYS A 235 -1.15 -6.48 12.03
N SER A 236 -0.46 -7.61 12.20
CA SER A 236 -0.13 -8.48 11.06
C SER A 236 -1.35 -9.21 10.49
N ASP A 237 -2.32 -9.56 11.34
CA ASP A 237 -3.36 -10.52 10.97
C ASP A 237 -4.78 -9.93 10.91
N LEU A 238 -5.13 -9.03 11.82
CA LEU A 238 -6.51 -8.62 12.10
C LEU A 238 -6.72 -7.10 12.14
N ARG A 239 -5.66 -6.30 12.29
CA ARG A 239 -5.74 -4.85 12.46
C ARG A 239 -4.97 -4.08 11.40
N GLN A 240 -5.38 -2.83 11.22
CA GLN A 240 -4.62 -1.84 10.48
C GLN A 240 -3.30 -1.52 11.20
N TRP A 241 -2.22 -1.39 10.43
CA TRP A 241 -0.94 -0.86 10.92
C TRP A 241 -1.04 0.65 11.19
N CYS A 242 -0.30 1.13 12.19
CA CYS A 242 -0.16 2.56 12.46
C CYS A 242 0.33 3.30 11.20
N GLY A 243 -0.09 4.55 11.05
CA GLY A 243 0.21 5.38 9.89
C GLY A 243 1.55 6.10 9.99
N ASP A 244 2.01 6.35 11.21
CA ASP A 244 3.23 7.07 11.52
C ASP A 244 3.81 6.63 12.88
N ALA A 245 5.00 7.16 13.20
CA ALA A 245 5.73 6.81 14.41
C ALA A 245 5.03 7.33 15.68
N GLU A 246 4.34 8.47 15.62
CA GLU A 246 3.61 9.06 16.75
C GLU A 246 2.43 8.16 17.15
N GLU A 247 1.60 7.74 16.19
CA GLU A 247 0.51 6.79 16.44
C GLU A 247 1.06 5.45 16.97
N ALA A 248 2.21 4.98 16.49
CA ALA A 248 2.84 3.76 16.97
C ALA A 248 3.32 3.87 18.43
N GLU A 249 3.91 5.01 18.81
CA GLU A 249 4.34 5.29 20.18
C GLU A 249 3.13 5.35 21.13
N GLU A 250 2.09 6.11 20.79
CA GLU A 250 0.86 6.21 21.57
C GLU A 250 0.22 4.83 21.79
N VAL A 251 0.02 4.07 20.72
CA VAL A 251 -0.61 2.74 20.79
C VAL A 251 0.22 1.76 21.61
N SER A 252 1.55 1.78 21.47
CA SER A 252 2.44 0.93 22.25
C SER A 252 2.40 1.29 23.75
N GLY A 253 2.40 2.58 24.09
CA GLY A 253 2.40 3.08 25.47
C GLY A 253 1.07 2.94 26.20
N MET A 254 -0.07 2.89 25.48
CA MET A 254 -1.39 2.62 26.08
C MET A 254 -1.53 1.17 26.60
N THR A 255 -0.61 0.28 26.26
CA THR A 255 -0.67 -1.15 26.58
C THR A 255 0.38 -1.60 27.60
N SER A 256 1.24 -0.68 28.07
CA SER A 256 2.29 -0.91 29.08
C SER A 256 1.87 -0.52 30.49
#